data_AF-A0A7W0RGI0-F1
#
_entry.id   AF-A0A7W0RGI0-F1
#
_cell.length_a   1.000
_cell.length_b   1.000
_cell.length_c   1.000
_cell.angle_alpha   90.00
_cell.angle_beta   90.00
_cell.angle_gamma   90.00
#
_symmetry.space_group_name_H-M   'P 1'
#
loop_
_entity.id
_entity.type
_entity.pdbx_description
1 polymer ?
#
loop_
_entity_poly.entity_id
_entity_poly.type
_entity_poly.pdbx_seq_one_letter_code
_entity_poly.pdbx_strand_id
1 'polypeptide(L)'
;MTRVTPAVPTLNAVEVHGLTRASFILRGAFAVGTVYSAGAIGPYVKNALAQGSAGDIDVLNFALTLELLETAFYERALRLQLSGDVREMAQTFGTHEREHVAAIKETIDGLGGKP
;
A
#
# COMPACT_ATOMS: atom_id res chain seq x y z
N MET A 1 -1.33 -16.09 42.65
CA MET A 1 -2.18 -15.97 41.43
C MET A 1 -1.26 -15.94 40.23
N THR A 2 -1.06 -17.09 39.58
CA THR A 2 -0.13 -17.23 38.45
C THR A 2 -0.88 -16.85 37.18
N ARG A 3 -0.48 -15.74 36.54
CA ARG A 3 -1.09 -15.27 35.29
C ARG A 3 -0.60 -16.18 34.16
N VAL A 4 -1.49 -17.02 33.63
CA VAL A 4 -1.23 -17.73 32.37
C VAL A 4 -1.48 -16.74 31.25
N THR A 5 -0.40 -16.24 30.63
CA THR A 5 -0.49 -15.47 29.39
C THR A 5 -0.68 -16.48 28.27
N PRO A 6 -1.80 -16.52 27.55
CA PRO A 6 -1.88 -17.32 26.33
C PRO A 6 -0.86 -16.74 25.34
N ALA A 7 0.02 -17.59 24.80
CA ALA A 7 0.86 -17.21 23.69
C ALA A 7 -0.07 -16.86 22.53
N VAL A 8 -0.19 -15.56 22.22
CA VAL A 8 -0.91 -15.12 21.03
C VAL A 8 0.09 -15.34 19.89
N PRO A 9 -0.11 -16.32 18.99
CA PRO A 9 0.77 -16.47 17.85
C PRO A 9 0.75 -15.16 17.07
N THR A 10 1.93 -14.54 16.90
CA THR A 10 2.09 -13.40 15.99
C THR A 10 1.76 -13.88 14.58
N LEU A 11 1.24 -13.00 13.72
CA LEU A 11 0.75 -13.37 12.37
C LEU A 11 1.79 -14.11 11.51
N ASN A 12 3.07 -14.03 11.86
CA ASN A 12 4.18 -14.79 11.25
C ASN A 12 4.10 -16.31 11.50
N ALA A 13 3.36 -16.76 12.51
CA ALA A 13 3.21 -18.18 12.86
C ALA A 13 2.04 -18.87 12.12
N VAL A 14 1.23 -18.12 11.37
CA VAL A 14 0.22 -18.68 10.46
C VAL A 14 0.83 -18.71 9.06
N GLU A 15 1.80 -19.59 8.88
CA GLU A 15 2.38 -19.88 7.57
C GLU A 15 1.37 -20.72 6.76
N VAL A 16 0.65 -20.11 5.82
CA VAL A 16 -0.21 -20.86 4.88
C VAL A 16 0.68 -21.41 3.76
N HIS A 17 1.38 -22.50 4.06
CA HIS A 17 2.06 -23.43 3.13
C HIS A 17 2.51 -22.84 1.78
N GLY A 18 3.54 -21.99 1.73
CA GLY A 18 4.29 -21.66 0.50
C GLY A 18 3.46 -21.24 -0.73
N LEU A 19 2.19 -20.89 -0.56
CA LEU A 19 1.22 -20.65 -1.62
C LEU A 19 0.99 -19.16 -1.71
N THR A 20 1.35 -18.58 -2.84
CA THR A 20 1.02 -17.19 -3.13
C THR A 20 -0.50 -17.03 -3.16
N ARG A 21 -1.01 -15.86 -2.74
CA ARG A 21 -2.45 -15.53 -2.79
C ARG A 21 -3.04 -15.79 -4.18
N ALA A 22 -2.26 -15.51 -5.23
CA ALA A 22 -2.60 -15.80 -6.62
C ALA A 22 -2.73 -17.30 -6.91
N SER A 23 -1.81 -18.14 -6.40
CA SER A 23 -1.89 -19.59 -6.61
C SER A 23 -3.02 -20.24 -5.80
N PHE A 24 -3.39 -19.69 -4.65
CA PHE A 24 -4.60 -20.09 -3.93
C PHE A 24 -5.88 -19.76 -4.72
N ILE A 25 -6.02 -18.51 -5.20
CA ILE A 25 -7.18 -18.08 -6.00
C ILE A 25 -7.27 -18.90 -7.29
N LEU A 26 -6.16 -19.10 -7.99
CA LEU A 26 -6.13 -19.84 -9.24
C LEU A 26 -6.56 -21.31 -9.04
N ARG A 27 -6.07 -21.97 -7.97
CA ARG A 27 -6.47 -23.35 -7.65
C ARG A 27 -7.95 -23.45 -7.25
N GLY A 28 -8.46 -22.51 -6.45
CA GLY A 28 -9.88 -22.44 -6.12
C GLY A 28 -10.75 -22.18 -7.35
N ALA A 29 -10.31 -21.30 -8.24
CA ALA A 29 -10.96 -21.01 -9.51
C ALA A 29 -11.02 -22.22 -10.43
N PHE A 30 -9.96 -23.02 -10.53
CA PHE A 30 -9.99 -24.26 -11.28
C PHE A 30 -10.98 -25.28 -10.69
N ALA A 31 -11.05 -25.41 -9.36
CA ALA A 31 -11.99 -26.32 -8.71
C ALA A 31 -13.47 -25.90 -8.87
N VAL A 32 -13.76 -24.60 -8.92
CA VAL A 32 -15.11 -24.10 -9.21
C VAL A 32 -15.38 -24.07 -10.71
N GLY A 33 -14.36 -23.85 -11.53
CA GLY A 33 -14.40 -23.82 -12.99
C GLY A 33 -14.61 -25.19 -13.65
N THR A 34 -14.37 -26.28 -12.92
CA THR A 34 -14.81 -27.61 -13.32
C THR A 34 -16.30 -27.83 -13.06
N VAL A 35 -16.88 -27.13 -12.07
CA VAL A 35 -18.31 -27.18 -11.73
C VAL A 35 -19.13 -26.17 -12.57
N TYR A 36 -18.57 -25.00 -12.86
CA TYR A 36 -19.16 -23.92 -13.65
C TYR A 36 -18.24 -23.59 -14.82
N SER A 37 -18.78 -23.38 -16.04
CA SER A 37 -17.94 -23.09 -17.21
C SER A 37 -16.94 -21.94 -16.97
N ALA A 38 -15.72 -22.07 -17.50
CA ALA A 38 -14.64 -21.10 -17.33
C ALA A 38 -15.03 -19.65 -17.72
N GLY A 39 -16.00 -19.49 -18.63
CA GLY A 39 -16.54 -18.18 -19.04
C GLY A 39 -17.33 -17.45 -17.95
N ALA A 40 -17.99 -18.17 -17.04
CA ALA A 40 -18.82 -17.57 -15.99
C ALA A 40 -17.99 -16.99 -14.82
N ILE A 41 -16.85 -17.62 -14.51
CA ILE A 41 -15.98 -17.22 -13.40
C ILE A 41 -14.76 -16.41 -13.83
N GLY A 42 -14.40 -16.42 -15.13
CA GLY A 42 -13.23 -15.74 -15.68
C GLY A 42 -13.05 -14.28 -15.26
N PRO A 43 -14.10 -13.43 -15.32
CA PRO A 43 -13.99 -12.04 -14.87
C PRO A 43 -13.64 -11.88 -13.38
N TYR A 44 -14.21 -12.72 -12.51
CA TYR A 44 -13.97 -12.67 -11.07
C TYR A 44 -12.56 -13.12 -10.71
N VAL A 45 -12.04 -14.15 -11.39
CA VAL A 45 -10.67 -14.64 -11.20
C VAL A 45 -9.67 -13.59 -11.68
N LYS A 46 -9.91 -12.98 -12.85
CA LYS A 46 -9.08 -11.90 -13.39
C LYS A 46 -9.00 -10.72 -12.42
N ASN A 47 -10.13 -10.29 -11.87
CA ASN A 47 -10.19 -9.18 -10.92
C ASN A 47 -9.45 -9.53 -9.62
N ALA A 48 -9.65 -10.74 -9.08
CA ALA A 48 -8.99 -11.18 -7.86
C ALA A 48 -7.46 -11.31 -8.00
N LEU A 49 -6.96 -11.71 -9.17
CA LEU A 49 -5.53 -11.72 -9.48
C LEU A 49 -4.97 -10.30 -9.69
N ALA A 50 -5.73 -9.41 -10.32
CA ALA A 50 -5.37 -7.99 -10.48
C ALA A 50 -5.27 -7.26 -9.12
N GLN A 51 -6.17 -7.57 -8.18
CA GLN A 51 -6.20 -6.93 -6.86
C GLN A 51 -5.02 -7.32 -5.95
N GLY A 52 -4.31 -8.42 -6.27
CA GLY A 52 -3.08 -8.82 -5.61
C GLY A 52 -1.80 -8.31 -6.27
N SER A 53 -1.89 -7.49 -7.32
CA SER A 53 -0.78 -7.13 -8.21
C SER A 53 -0.67 -5.64 -8.51
N ALA A 54 -1.06 -4.76 -7.58
CA ALA A 54 -0.60 -3.36 -7.67
C ALA A 54 0.92 -3.39 -7.78
N GLY A 55 1.45 -2.96 -8.92
CA GLY A 55 2.89 -2.98 -9.16
C GLY A 55 3.59 -1.94 -8.28
N ASP A 56 4.90 -2.08 -8.10
CA ASP A 56 5.68 -1.11 -7.32
C ASP A 56 5.44 0.33 -7.81
N ILE A 57 5.32 0.53 -9.13
CA ILE A 57 4.99 1.82 -9.75
C ILE A 57 3.59 2.32 -9.36
N ASP A 58 2.59 1.44 -9.26
CA ASP A 58 1.23 1.83 -8.86
C ASP A 58 1.20 2.27 -7.40
N VAL A 59 1.91 1.54 -6.54
CA VAL A 59 2.05 1.88 -5.11
C VAL A 59 2.80 3.20 -4.95
N LEU A 60 3.88 3.41 -5.70
CA LEU A 60 4.65 4.66 -5.66
C LEU A 60 3.84 5.84 -6.19
N ASN A 61 3.05 5.68 -7.26
CA ASN A 61 2.17 6.73 -7.77
C ASN A 61 1.04 7.08 -6.79
N PHE A 62 0.50 6.08 -6.08
CA PHE A 62 -0.44 6.33 -5.00
C PHE A 62 0.21 7.11 -3.86
N ALA A 63 1.40 6.68 -3.40
CA ALA A 63 2.16 7.39 -2.38
C ALA A 63 2.50 8.83 -2.80
N LEU A 64 2.95 9.05 -4.04
CA LEU A 64 3.24 10.37 -4.59
C LEU A 64 2.02 11.30 -4.51
N THR A 65 0.82 10.77 -4.72
CA THR A 65 -0.42 11.55 -4.58
C THR A 65 -0.64 12.02 -3.14
N LEU A 66 -0.34 11.17 -2.15
CA LEU A 66 -0.42 11.52 -0.73
C LEU A 66 0.61 12.58 -0.37
N GLU A 67 1.87 12.41 -0.77
CA GLU A 67 2.94 13.38 -0.47
C GLU A 67 2.66 14.76 -1.07
N LEU A 68 2.05 14.83 -2.27
CA LEU A 68 1.61 16.10 -2.87
C LEU A 68 0.49 16.77 -2.08
N LEU A 69 -0.48 15.98 -1.58
CA LEU A 69 -1.54 16.47 -0.71
C LEU A 69 -0.96 17.05 0.59
N GLU A 70 -0.03 16.33 1.21
CA GLU A 70 0.60 16.71 2.48
C GLU A 70 1.52 17.92 2.32
N THR A 71 2.27 17.99 1.22
CA THR A 71 3.03 19.18 0.82
C THR A 71 2.12 20.40 0.74
N ALA A 72 1.00 20.31 0.00
CA ALA A 72 0.03 21.40 -0.13
C ALA A 72 -0.62 21.75 1.22
N PHE A 73 -0.85 20.75 2.07
CA PHE A 73 -1.37 20.94 3.43
C PHE A 73 -0.40 21.78 4.28
N TYR A 74 0.88 21.41 4.36
CA TYR A 74 1.87 22.14 5.16
C TYR A 74 2.16 23.54 4.59
N GLU A 75 2.19 23.70 3.26
CA GLU A 75 2.25 25.02 2.64
C GLU A 75 1.07 25.91 3.07
N ARG A 76 -0.14 25.33 3.18
CA ARG A 76 -1.32 26.06 3.64
C ARG A 76 -1.27 26.34 5.13
N ALA A 77 -0.79 25.39 5.94
CA ALA A 77 -0.66 25.50 7.38
C ALA A 77 0.31 26.61 7.78
N LEU A 78 1.45 26.73 7.08
CA LEU A 78 2.46 27.77 7.34
C LEU A 78 2.00 29.20 7.02
N ARG A 79 0.87 29.36 6.31
CA ARG A 79 0.21 30.67 6.12
C ARG A 79 -0.68 31.08 7.29
N LEU A 80 -0.94 30.17 8.24
CA LEU A 80 -1.67 30.47 9.47
C LEU A 80 -0.74 31.05 10.53
N GLN A 81 -1.32 31.64 11.58
CA GLN A 81 -0.56 32.16 12.72
C GLN A 81 -0.16 31.03 13.68
N LEU A 82 0.63 30.06 13.18
CA LEU A 82 1.25 29.03 14.00
C LEU A 82 2.41 29.62 14.81
N SER A 83 2.58 29.17 16.05
CA SER A 83 3.60 29.65 16.98
C SER A 83 4.30 28.52 17.73
N GLY A 84 5.52 28.77 18.19
CA GLY A 84 6.32 27.82 18.96
C GLY A 84 6.55 26.50 18.21
N ASP A 85 6.58 25.41 18.97
CA ASP A 85 6.86 24.06 18.48
C ASP A 85 5.96 23.62 17.32
N VAL A 86 4.71 24.08 17.28
CA VAL A 86 3.76 23.74 16.20
C VAL A 86 4.21 24.32 14.88
N ARG A 87 4.73 25.55 14.87
CA ARG A 87 5.26 26.18 13.66
C ARG A 87 6.52 25.49 13.19
N GLU A 88 7.42 25.17 14.12
CA GLU A 88 8.67 24.47 13.83
C GLU A 88 8.39 23.09 13.23
N MET A 89 7.49 22.32 13.85
CA MET A 89 7.09 21.00 13.35
C MET A 89 6.47 21.09 11.95
N ALA A 90 5.60 22.07 11.71
CA ALA A 90 5.00 22.28 10.39
C ALA A 90 6.03 22.63 9.31
N GLN A 91 7.11 23.34 9.65
CA GLN A 91 8.21 23.64 8.74
C GLN A 91 9.06 22.39 8.44
N THR A 92 9.34 21.61 9.48
CA THR A 92 10.11 20.37 9.38
C THR A 92 9.37 19.35 8.51
N PHE A 93 8.11 19.04 8.83
CA PHE A 93 7.30 18.09 8.05
C PHE A 93 7.06 18.59 6.62
N GLY A 94 6.72 19.87 6.43
CA GLY A 94 6.63 20.44 5.08
C GLY A 94 7.94 20.41 4.28
N THR A 95 9.10 20.25 4.93
CA THR A 95 10.37 19.99 4.23
C THR A 95 10.53 18.52 3.89
N HIS A 96 10.23 17.62 4.82
CA HIS A 96 10.24 16.18 4.57
C HIS A 96 9.31 15.79 3.41
N GLU A 97 8.07 16.30 3.35
CA GLU A 97 7.15 15.88 2.28
C GLU A 97 7.65 16.31 0.89
N ARG A 98 8.37 17.44 0.79
CA ARG A 98 9.02 17.85 -0.46
C ARG A 98 10.18 16.94 -0.84
N GLU A 99 10.95 16.48 0.15
CA GLU A 99 12.03 15.50 -0.04
C GLU A 99 11.45 14.13 -0.43
N HIS A 100 10.35 13.71 0.17
CA HIS A 100 9.61 12.49 -0.18
C HIS A 100 9.08 12.56 -1.62
N VAL A 101 8.45 13.66 -2.03
CA VAL A 101 8.01 13.88 -3.43
C VAL A 101 9.18 13.71 -4.39
N ALA A 102 10.34 14.31 -4.09
CA ALA A 102 11.51 14.19 -4.95
C ALA A 102 12.01 12.75 -5.04
N ALA A 103 12.17 12.06 -3.90
CA ALA A 103 12.65 10.69 -3.84
C ALA A 103 11.71 9.69 -4.54
N ILE A 104 10.39 9.85 -4.36
CA ILE A 104 9.40 8.99 -5.00
C ILE A 104 9.39 9.21 -6.51
N LYS A 105 9.44 10.47 -6.99
CA LYS A 105 9.54 10.76 -8.42
C LYS A 105 10.78 10.13 -9.04
N GLU A 106 11.94 10.31 -8.41
CA GLU A 106 13.20 9.71 -8.86
C GLU A 106 13.11 8.18 -8.91
N THR A 107 12.47 7.56 -7.91
CA THR A 107 12.28 6.11 -7.87
C THR A 107 11.34 5.64 -8.99
N ILE A 108 10.24 6.33 -9.24
CA ILE A 108 9.30 6.00 -10.33
C ILE A 108 10.02 6.11 -11.68
N ASP A 109 10.76 7.20 -11.92
CA ASP A 109 11.55 7.39 -13.14
C ASP A 109 12.59 6.29 -13.30
N GLY A 110 13.29 5.92 -12.21
CA GLY A 110 14.29 4.85 -12.19
C GLY A 110 13.72 3.46 -12.49
N LEU A 111 12.45 3.22 -12.17
CA LEU A 111 11.71 2.00 -12.50
C LEU A 111 11.09 2.04 -13.91
N GLY A 112 11.29 3.12 -14.67
CA GLY A 112 10.69 3.32 -16.00
C GLY A 112 9.20 3.66 -15.97
N GLY A 113 8.68 4.06 -14.80
CA GLY A 113 7.33 4.57 -14.64
C GLY A 113 7.21 6.03 -15.07
N LYS A 114 6.01 6.59 -14.87
CA LYS A 114 5.75 8.02 -15.03
C LYS A 114 5.13 8.55 -13.74
N PRO A 115 5.78 9.51 -13.06
CA PRO A 115 5.24 10.16 -11.88
C PRO A 115 4.06 11.09 -12.20
#